data_AF-A0A9Q3BVD3-F1
#
_entry.id   AF-A0A9Q3BVD3-F1
#
_cell.length_a   1.000
_cell.length_b   1.000
_cell.length_c   1.000
_cell.angle_alpha   90.00
_cell.angle_beta   90.00
_cell.angle_gamma   90.00
#
_symmetry.space_group_name_H-M   'P 1'
#
loop_
_entity.id
_entity.type
_entity.pdbx_description
1 polymer ?
#
loop_
_entity_poly.entity_id
_entity_poly.type
_entity_poly.pdbx_seq_one_letter_code
_entity_poly.pdbx_strand_id
1 'polypeptide(L)'
;MHIFGEMTFVHVPHENKWKLDNRALKGNVVMNLANSKDWVFYIPVQKKFIFSEWAVFLGSSAISRILAPAKENMPSKGSLSFLLNSLTLGNFSSEKQVEAQDLEAHKPTNISTDPSYLAPRLY
;
A
#
# COMPACT_ATOMS: atom_id res chain seq x y z
N MET A 1 20.89 17.99 -25.47
CA MET A 1 20.19 18.99 -26.30
C MET A 1 18.78 18.47 -26.51
N HIS A 2 17.75 19.21 -26.10
CA HIS A 2 16.34 18.79 -26.23
C HIS A 2 15.73 19.35 -27.52
N ILE A 3 14.75 18.64 -28.06
CA ILE A 3 14.14 18.98 -29.36
C ILE A 3 13.02 19.99 -29.13
N PHE A 4 12.90 20.97 -30.02
CA PHE A 4 11.75 21.88 -30.05
C PHE A 4 10.44 21.09 -30.17
N GLY A 5 9.45 21.45 -29.36
CA GLY A 5 8.16 20.77 -29.31
C GLY A 5 8.13 19.53 -28.42
N GLU A 6 9.28 19.10 -27.85
CA GLU A 6 9.31 18.00 -26.88
C GLU A 6 8.39 18.31 -25.70
N MET A 7 7.64 17.29 -25.29
CA MET A 7 6.70 17.40 -24.19
C MET A 7 7.43 17.29 -22.86
N THR A 8 7.11 18.19 -21.94
CA THR A 8 7.80 18.32 -20.65
C THR A 8 6.82 18.62 -19.54
N PHE A 9 7.26 18.31 -18.32
CA PHE A 9 6.58 18.74 -17.11
C PHE A 9 7.42 19.83 -16.45
N VAL A 10 6.84 21.03 -16.39
CA VAL A 10 7.49 22.22 -15.85
C VAL A 10 7.15 22.37 -14.38
N HIS A 11 8.16 22.53 -13.54
CA HIS A 11 7.93 22.86 -12.14
C HIS A 11 7.41 24.28 -12.02
N VAL A 12 6.28 24.44 -11.32
CA VAL A 12 5.75 25.77 -10.98
C VAL A 12 6.27 26.13 -9.58
N PRO A 13 6.88 27.29 -9.35
CA PRO A 13 7.33 27.68 -8.01
C PRO A 13 6.15 27.82 -7.04
N HIS A 14 6.40 27.63 -5.75
CA HIS A 14 5.36 27.64 -4.71
C HIS A 14 4.59 28.98 -4.65
N GLU A 15 5.26 30.07 -4.98
CA GLU A 15 4.71 31.44 -4.99
C GLU A 15 3.53 31.60 -5.95
N ASN A 16 3.52 30.82 -7.04
CA ASN A 16 2.50 30.89 -8.09
C ASN A 16 1.44 29.79 -7.95
N LYS A 17 1.35 29.12 -6.80
CA LYS A 17 0.43 28.00 -6.56
C LYS A 17 -0.57 28.31 -5.46
N TRP A 18 -1.81 27.86 -5.66
CA TRP A 18 -2.74 27.67 -4.56
C TRP A 18 -2.55 26.29 -3.91
N LYS A 19 -3.06 26.11 -2.69
CA LYS A 19 -2.85 24.88 -1.88
C LYS A 19 -3.23 23.58 -2.59
N LEU A 20 -4.15 23.64 -3.56
CA LEU A 20 -4.68 22.50 -4.31
C LEU A 20 -4.18 22.46 -5.76
N ASP A 21 -3.29 23.36 -6.18
CA ASP A 21 -2.80 23.38 -7.55
C ASP A 21 -1.76 22.29 -7.82
N ASN A 22 -1.79 21.82 -9.06
CA ASN A 22 -0.84 20.84 -9.56
C ASN A 22 0.60 21.32 -9.42
N ARG A 23 1.47 20.46 -8.88
CA ARG A 23 2.87 20.83 -8.60
C ARG A 23 3.71 20.99 -9.86
N ALA A 24 3.29 20.39 -10.96
CA ALA A 24 3.92 20.49 -12.26
C ALA A 24 2.86 20.62 -13.35
N LEU A 25 3.19 21.38 -14.39
CA LEU A 25 2.31 21.60 -15.53
C LEU A 25 2.90 20.96 -16.77
N LYS A 26 2.04 20.34 -17.59
CA LYS A 26 2.41 19.78 -18.88
C LYS A 26 2.57 20.92 -19.89
N GLY A 27 3.71 20.97 -20.54
CA GLY A 27 4.03 21.96 -21.56
C GLY A 27 4.90 21.39 -22.68
N ASN A 28 5.21 22.24 -23.65
CA ASN A 28 6.08 21.94 -24.77
C ASN A 28 7.28 22.89 -24.76
N VAL A 29 8.45 22.37 -25.09
CA VAL A 29 9.69 23.17 -25.21
C VAL A 29 9.58 24.08 -26.43
N VAL A 30 9.74 25.38 -26.22
CA VAL A 30 9.67 26.39 -27.30
C VAL A 30 11.03 26.98 -27.61
N MET A 31 11.86 27.23 -26.59
CA MET A 31 13.24 27.65 -26.80
C MET A 31 14.12 27.39 -25.59
N ASN A 32 15.42 27.30 -25.84
CA ASN A 32 16.48 27.40 -24.85
C ASN A 32 17.12 28.79 -25.02
N LEU A 33 17.23 29.56 -23.94
CA LEU A 33 17.84 30.87 -24.01
C LEU A 33 19.37 30.69 -24.01
N ALA A 34 20.04 30.91 -25.14
CA ALA A 34 21.46 30.58 -25.30
C ALA A 34 22.42 31.21 -24.25
N ASN A 35 22.01 32.29 -23.59
CA ASN A 35 22.78 33.01 -22.58
C ASN A 35 22.35 32.73 -21.13
N SER A 36 21.32 31.92 -20.89
CA SER A 36 20.89 31.54 -19.55
C SER A 36 20.56 30.05 -19.47
N LYS A 37 20.46 29.52 -18.25
CA LYS A 37 20.07 28.12 -18.04
C LYS A 37 18.55 27.92 -18.14
N ASP A 38 17.83 28.97 -18.53
CA ASP A 38 16.38 28.99 -18.56
C ASP A 38 15.85 28.46 -19.88
N TRP A 39 14.75 27.72 -19.75
CA TRP A 39 14.00 27.20 -20.85
C TRP A 39 12.65 27.90 -20.91
N VAL A 40 12.15 28.08 -22.12
CA VAL A 40 10.81 28.61 -22.36
C VAL A 40 9.90 27.48 -22.75
N PHE A 41 8.81 27.37 -22.02
CA PHE A 41 7.79 26.37 -22.23
C PHE A 41 6.47 27.02 -22.57
N TYR A 42 5.74 26.44 -23.52
CA TYR A 42 4.35 26.79 -23.78
C TYR A 42 3.43 25.82 -23.04
N ILE A 43 2.50 26.36 -22.26
CA ILE A 43 1.50 25.57 -21.53
C ILE A 43 0.16 25.72 -22.25
N PRO A 44 -0.31 24.68 -22.95
CA PRO A 44 -1.53 24.78 -23.77
C PRO A 44 -2.78 25.02 -22.92
N VAL A 45 -2.83 24.46 -21.71
CA VAL A 45 -3.96 24.62 -20.77
C VAL A 45 -4.16 26.09 -20.39
N GLN A 46 -3.07 26.81 -20.17
CA GLN A 46 -3.10 28.21 -19.72
C GLN A 46 -2.94 29.20 -20.88
N LYS A 47 -2.59 28.71 -22.08
CA LYS A 47 -2.24 29.51 -23.26
C LYS A 47 -1.15 30.56 -22.97
N LYS A 48 -0.17 30.19 -22.13
CA LYS A 48 0.89 31.09 -21.64
C LYS A 48 2.27 30.49 -21.85
N PHE A 49 3.26 31.37 -21.98
CA PHE A 49 4.67 31.02 -21.97
C PHE A 49 5.21 31.17 -20.55
N ILE A 50 6.00 30.18 -20.11
CA ILE A 50 6.64 30.15 -18.80
C ILE A 50 8.14 29.95 -18.98
N PHE A 51 8.91 30.75 -18.24
CA PHE A 51 10.35 30.60 -18.09
C PHE A 51 10.62 29.75 -16.86
N SER A 52 11.42 28.69 -17.01
CA SER A 52 11.83 27.87 -15.87
C SER A 52 13.17 27.19 -16.15
N GLU A 53 14.03 27.16 -15.13
CA GLU A 53 15.26 26.37 -15.14
C GLU A 53 14.97 24.88 -14.90
N TRP A 54 13.84 24.57 -14.24
CA TRP A 54 13.53 23.22 -13.78
C TRP A 54 12.35 22.63 -14.54
N ALA A 55 12.66 21.73 -15.47
CA ALA A 55 11.70 20.92 -16.18
C ALA A 55 12.18 19.48 -16.30
N VAL A 56 11.22 18.56 -16.33
CA VAL A 56 11.47 17.14 -16.52
C VAL A 56 10.94 16.74 -17.89
N PHE A 57 11.81 16.17 -18.73
CA PHE A 57 11.51 15.82 -20.11
C PHE A 57 11.04 14.36 -20.20
N LEU A 58 10.00 14.09 -20.99
CA LEU A 58 9.43 12.73 -21.09
C LEU A 58 10.41 11.70 -21.67
N GLY A 59 11.43 12.12 -22.42
CA GLY A 59 12.53 11.26 -22.85
C GLY A 59 13.47 10.81 -21.73
N SER A 60 13.36 11.39 -20.52
CA SER A 60 14.15 10.95 -19.38
C SER A 60 13.60 9.63 -18.80
N SER A 61 14.48 8.66 -18.58
CA SER A 61 14.19 7.33 -18.02
C SER A 61 13.33 7.37 -16.73
N ALA A 62 13.37 8.49 -16.00
CA ALA A 62 12.57 8.72 -14.80
C ALA A 62 11.06 8.82 -15.09
N ILE A 63 10.62 9.49 -16.17
CA ILE A 63 9.20 9.64 -16.49
C ILE A 63 8.63 8.38 -17.15
N SER A 64 9.42 7.66 -17.96
CA SER A 64 8.96 6.43 -18.61
C SER A 64 8.45 5.39 -17.60
N ARG A 65 8.97 5.38 -16.37
CA ARG A 65 8.48 4.52 -15.27
C ARG A 65 7.15 4.98 -14.68
N ILE A 66 6.85 6.27 -14.73
CA ILE A 66 5.61 6.87 -14.18
C ILE A 66 4.49 6.82 -15.22
N LEU A 67 4.82 7.01 -16.50
CA LEU A 67 3.88 6.96 -17.62
C LEU A 67 3.64 5.54 -18.16
N ALA A 68 4.43 4.55 -17.73
CA ALA A 68 4.09 3.17 -17.97
C ALA A 68 2.66 2.96 -17.41
N PRO A 69 1.72 2.40 -18.19
CA PRO A 69 0.39 2.12 -17.67
C PRO A 69 0.59 1.28 -16.41
N ALA A 70 0.14 1.81 -15.27
CA ALA A 70 0.11 1.04 -14.05
C ALA A 70 -0.60 -0.25 -14.41
N LYS A 71 0.05 -1.40 -14.21
CA LYS A 71 -0.65 -2.67 -14.25
C LYS A 71 -1.72 -2.58 -13.16
N GLU A 72 -2.95 -2.23 -13.54
CA GLU A 72 -4.08 -1.92 -12.66
C GLU A 72 -4.55 -3.09 -11.79
N ASN A 73 -3.83 -4.21 -11.76
CA ASN A 73 -4.23 -5.42 -11.04
C ASN A 73 -3.18 -5.86 -10.01
N MET A 74 -2.70 -4.94 -9.17
CA MET A 74 -2.14 -5.36 -7.88
C MET A 74 -2.72 -4.50 -6.76
N PRO A 75 -3.42 -5.10 -5.79
CA PRO A 75 -3.88 -4.36 -4.63
C PRO A 75 -2.64 -3.79 -3.92
N SER A 76 -2.64 -2.47 -3.73
CA SER A 76 -1.54 -1.78 -3.07
C SER A 76 -1.35 -2.35 -1.67
N LYS A 77 -0.10 -2.52 -1.22
CA LYS A 77 0.23 -3.08 0.10
C LYS A 77 -0.38 -2.31 1.29
N GLY A 78 -0.91 -1.10 1.05
CA GLY A 78 -1.64 -0.30 2.03
C GLY A 78 -3.17 -0.30 1.86
N SER A 79 -3.70 -1.03 0.88
CA SER A 79 -5.14 -1.20 0.71
C SER A 79 -5.69 -2.06 1.84
N LEU A 80 -6.78 -1.62 2.45
CA LEU A 80 -7.52 -2.40 3.45
C LEU A 80 -7.93 -3.77 2.92
N SER A 81 -8.22 -3.89 1.63
CA SER A 81 -8.55 -5.17 0.99
C SER A 81 -7.35 -6.13 0.97
N PHE A 82 -6.13 -5.61 0.81
CA PHE A 82 -4.91 -6.42 0.90
C PHE A 82 -4.67 -6.88 2.34
N LEU A 83 -4.81 -5.96 3.31
CA LEU A 83 -4.65 -6.27 4.72
C LEU A 83 -5.66 -7.33 5.20
N LEU A 84 -6.94 -7.18 4.84
CA LEU A 84 -7.99 -8.14 5.19
C LEU A 84 -7.75 -9.53 4.58
N ASN A 85 -7.26 -9.61 3.34
CA ASN A 85 -6.93 -10.89 2.71
C ASN A 85 -5.66 -11.55 3.29
N SER A 86 -4.84 -10.81 4.03
CA SER A 86 -3.62 -11.33 4.67
C SER A 86 -3.82 -11.76 6.13
N LEU A 87 -5.00 -11.52 6.70
CA LEU A 87 -5.32 -11.93 8.07
C LEU A 87 -5.69 -13.42 8.07
N THR A 88 -4.74 -14.26 8.51
CA THR A 88 -5.02 -15.65 8.85
C THR A 88 -5.15 -15.77 10.36
N LEU A 89 -6.25 -16.36 10.83
CA LEU A 89 -6.36 -16.83 12.20
C LEU A 89 -5.25 -17.87 12.44
N GLY A 90 -4.47 -17.68 13.50
CA GLY A 90 -3.36 -18.56 13.86
C GLY A 90 -3.83 -20.00 14.13
N ASN A 91 -2.88 -20.94 14.18
CA ASN A 91 -3.20 -22.34 14.43
C ASN A 91 -3.57 -22.56 15.90
N PHE A 92 -4.87 -22.67 16.21
CA PHE A 92 -5.40 -22.94 17.56
C PHE A 92 -5.39 -24.43 17.94
N SER A 93 -4.58 -25.27 17.29
CA SER A 93 -4.53 -26.71 17.60
C SER A 93 -4.15 -27.02 19.04
N SER A 94 -3.36 -26.16 19.67
CA SER A 94 -2.97 -26.29 21.09
C SER A 94 -4.12 -25.96 22.05
N GLU A 95 -5.04 -25.07 21.68
CA GLU A 95 -6.18 -24.70 22.55
C GLU A 95 -7.19 -25.84 22.66
N LYS A 96 -7.40 -26.59 21.58
CA LYS A 96 -8.21 -27.82 21.58
C LYS A 96 -7.62 -28.93 22.48
N GLN A 97 -6.30 -28.97 22.65
CA GLN A 97 -5.65 -29.95 23.53
C GLN A 97 -5.85 -29.59 25.00
N VAL A 98 -5.83 -28.29 25.34
CA VAL A 98 -6.10 -27.82 26.70
C VAL A 98 -7.57 -28.09 27.07
N GLU A 99 -8.51 -27.83 26.17
CA GLU A 99 -9.94 -28.11 26.40
C GLU A 99 -10.23 -29.61 26.62
N ALA A 100 -9.54 -30.49 25.89
CA ALA A 100 -9.65 -31.93 26.09
C ALA A 100 -9.07 -32.41 27.43
N GLN A 101 -7.96 -31.80 27.89
CA GLN A 101 -7.36 -32.11 29.19
C GLN A 101 -8.23 -31.63 30.36
N ASP A 102 -8.88 -30.47 30.23
CA ASP A 102 -9.80 -29.95 31.24
C ASP A 102 -11.07 -30.82 31.37
N LEU A 103 -11.57 -31.36 30.26
CA LEU A 103 -12.70 -32.31 30.27
C LEU A 103 -12.35 -33.65 30.93
N GLU A 104 -11.12 -34.16 30.74
CA GLU A 104 -10.66 -35.38 31.40
C GLU A 104 -10.45 -35.19 32.90
N ALA A 105 -9.99 -34.01 33.33
CA ALA A 105 -9.83 -33.66 34.75
C ALA A 105 -11.18 -33.57 35.49
N HIS A 106 -12.29 -33.31 34.79
CA HIS A 106 -13.63 -33.23 35.35
C HIS A 106 -14.44 -34.53 35.29
N LYS A 107 -13.88 -35.65 34.82
CA LYS A 107 -14.58 -36.93 34.85
C LYS A 107 -14.66 -37.43 36.30
N PRO A 108 -15.85 -37.59 36.90
CA PRO A 108 -15.95 -38.16 38.24
C PRO A 108 -15.45 -39.60 38.18
N THR A 109 -14.47 -39.92 39.02
CA THR A 109 -13.97 -41.27 39.26
C THR A 109 -15.16 -42.14 39.65
N ASN A 110 -15.62 -42.99 38.73
CA ASN A 110 -16.67 -43.96 39.03
C ASN A 110 -16.20 -44.83 40.20
N ILE A 111 -16.85 -44.68 41.34
CA ILE A 111 -16.61 -45.48 42.53
C ILE A 111 -17.01 -46.91 42.16
N SER A 112 -16.03 -47.80 42.08
CA SER A 112 -16.24 -49.25 42.04
C SER A 112 -16.91 -49.67 43.34
N THR A 113 -18.22 -49.90 43.31
CA THR A 113 -18.98 -50.49 44.41
C THR A 113 -18.75 -52.01 44.41
N ASP A 114 -17.74 -52.46 45.15
CA ASP A 114 -17.60 -53.87 45.53
C ASP A 114 -18.69 -54.24 46.57
N PRO A 115 -19.56 -55.24 46.31
CA PRO A 115 -20.69 -55.57 47.18
C PRO A 115 -20.32 -56.68 48.17
N SER A 116 -19.36 -56.45 49.08
CA SER A 116 -18.95 -57.45 50.08
C SER A 116 -19.40 -57.13 51.51
N TYR A 117 -20.52 -56.43 51.68
CA TYR A 117 -21.16 -56.18 52.98
C TYR A 117 -22.54 -56.81 53.07
N LEU A 118 -22.64 -58.15 52.98
CA LEU A 118 -23.82 -58.88 53.48
C LEU A 118 -23.44 -60.34 53.81
N ALA A 119 -23.09 -60.64 55.08
CA ALA A 119 -23.71 -61.72 55.86
C ALA A 119 -23.13 -61.83 57.29
N PRO A 120 -23.94 -62.30 58.26
CA PRO A 120 -23.82 -61.97 59.68
C PRO A 120 -23.22 -63.11 60.53
N ARG A 121 -22.80 -62.82 61.77
CA ARG A 121 -22.76 -63.85 62.82
C ARG A 121 -23.35 -63.37 64.14
N LEU A 122 -24.49 -63.96 64.44
CA LEU A 122 -25.07 -64.16 65.76
C LEU A 122 -24.09 -64.99 66.61
N TYR A 123 -23.86 -64.58 67.86
CA TYR A 123 -24.07 -65.35 69.09
C TYR A 123 -23.89 -64.43 70.30
#